data_AF-K1UBX9-F1
#
_entry.id   AF-K1UBX9-F1
#
_cell.length_a   1.000
_cell.length_b   1.000
_cell.length_c   1.000
_cell.angle_alpha   90.00
_cell.angle_beta   90.00
_cell.angle_gamma   90.00
#
_symmetry.space_group_name_H-M   'P 1'
#
loop_
_entity.id
_entity.type
_entity.pdbx_description
1 polymer ?
#
loop_
_entity_poly.entity_id
_entity_poly.type
_entity_poly.pdbx_seq_one_letter_code
_entity_poly.pdbx_strand_id
1 'polypeptide(L)'
;SPLLQSPDEGRTDTALGGSGTESQQDGGNNPEADGTERGSDRTDESGGYDEMGSSDELPSQLGTGNRESGSDIRLEYYDRTHEDKSLPFFGRDEVINEILRTTPHLSASLEEIKDYYERNPDNKDRTEYIKSIFNNDYTELTLEDGRTVGYKTFENVLHLWEGKYDSRTAQSFYDWAVIARHFEAMRLLGELSDSIKPLPSMDGQMTFILDGRAEEKKTSAFTFSQEIIDAVLANGSGFSEGKMRIYEQFEKSLSAKENADFLKNEYGWGGSYPVIIGAGIDESHDGKGITITKGIGKENPHITLSWSQVEKRIGELIRMDRYLNPKEKERYPQWLESQEERRAKIEETKRNREILSNAPPEQEVEPTEKEPEEAEQLQDVQYEYHLGDKVYIGASEYEILSVDDERVMLYDYDMPLFNKEFSRTEFDRKVRENPMNEHLIVKEEPAEERNEKEPEPVVPAWEQKKKVKGFDLHPDVSMAERHTFNLRENEVETVGKKERFRRNIMAIQLLKKCQEENRFATPEEQIILSKYVGWGGLSEAF
;
A
#
# COMPACT_ATOMS: atom_id res chain seq x y z
N SER A 1 -78.57 18.05 -3.62
CA SER A 1 -79.16 18.18 -4.97
C SER A 1 -78.17 18.85 -5.89
N PRO A 2 -78.10 18.50 -7.20
CA PRO A 2 -78.71 17.37 -7.92
C PRO A 2 -77.62 16.39 -8.47
N LEU A 3 -77.89 15.07 -8.66
CA LEU A 3 -78.27 14.37 -9.93
C LEU A 3 -77.24 14.51 -11.08
N LEU A 4 -76.94 13.54 -11.95
CA LEU A 4 -77.39 12.14 -12.19
C LEU A 4 -76.11 11.23 -12.28
N GLN A 5 -76.06 9.90 -12.55
CA GLN A 5 -77.03 8.83 -12.86
C GLN A 5 -76.41 7.43 -12.54
N SER A 6 -77.16 6.34 -12.79
CA SER A 6 -76.76 4.91 -12.89
C SER A 6 -77.43 4.31 -14.15
N PRO A 7 -77.60 2.97 -14.37
CA PRO A 7 -76.82 1.76 -14.07
C PRO A 7 -76.72 0.78 -15.30
N ASP A 8 -76.08 -0.39 -15.12
CA ASP A 8 -76.47 -1.75 -15.62
C ASP A 8 -75.41 -2.72 -15.04
N GLU A 9 -75.68 -3.82 -14.32
CA GLU A 9 -76.62 -4.95 -14.46
C GLU A 9 -76.38 -5.82 -15.73
N GLY A 10 -76.16 -7.14 -15.65
CA GLY A 10 -76.18 -7.99 -14.44
C GLY A 10 -75.71 -9.45 -14.60
N ARG A 11 -76.31 -10.30 -13.76
CA ARG A 11 -76.07 -11.75 -13.48
C ARG A 11 -76.20 -12.65 -14.74
N THR A 12 -75.76 -13.92 -14.79
CA THR A 12 -75.94 -15.10 -13.90
C THR A 12 -74.87 -16.17 -14.22
N ASP A 13 -74.28 -16.91 -13.28
CA ASP A 13 -74.80 -18.06 -12.51
C ASP A 13 -75.32 -19.28 -13.32
N THR A 14 -74.68 -20.45 -13.09
CA THR A 14 -75.21 -21.84 -12.99
C THR A 14 -74.46 -22.90 -13.83
N ALA A 15 -74.41 -24.14 -13.31
CA ALA A 15 -73.49 -25.23 -13.67
C ALA A 15 -74.15 -26.46 -14.36
N LEU A 16 -73.34 -27.53 -14.53
CA LEU A 16 -73.65 -28.99 -14.64
C LEU A 16 -73.52 -29.69 -16.02
N GLY A 17 -72.93 -30.90 -15.97
CA GLY A 17 -72.94 -31.96 -17.01
C GLY A 17 -71.59 -32.16 -17.75
N GLY A 18 -71.01 -33.35 -17.90
CA GLY A 18 -71.30 -34.67 -17.31
C GLY A 18 -71.19 -35.87 -18.29
N SER A 19 -70.03 -36.55 -18.32
CA SER A 19 -69.75 -37.92 -18.86
C SER A 19 -68.21 -38.14 -18.81
N GLY A 20 -67.60 -39.31 -18.55
CA GLY A 20 -68.03 -40.72 -18.55
C GLY A 20 -67.66 -41.37 -19.88
N THR A 21 -66.56 -42.12 -20.05
CA THR A 21 -66.27 -43.54 -19.64
C THR A 21 -64.75 -43.78 -19.43
N GLU A 22 -64.26 -44.55 -18.45
CA GLU A 22 -64.04 -46.04 -18.44
C GLU A 22 -63.34 -46.59 -19.71
N SER A 23 -62.14 -47.21 -19.64
CA SER A 23 -61.83 -48.55 -19.06
C SER A 23 -60.31 -48.66 -18.70
N GLN A 24 -59.88 -49.11 -17.52
CA GLN A 24 -59.56 -50.51 -17.10
C GLN A 24 -58.48 -51.24 -17.97
N GLN A 25 -57.26 -51.47 -17.44
CA GLN A 25 -56.75 -52.69 -16.74
C GLN A 25 -56.24 -53.79 -17.71
N ASP A 26 -55.20 -54.61 -17.47
CA ASP A 26 -54.29 -54.93 -16.33
C ASP A 26 -52.80 -54.95 -16.82
N GLY A 27 -51.72 -54.93 -16.01
CA GLY A 27 -51.16 -56.02 -15.17
C GLY A 27 -50.46 -57.12 -16.02
N GLY A 28 -49.25 -57.63 -15.76
CA GLY A 28 -48.24 -57.43 -14.71
C GLY A 28 -47.06 -58.43 -14.89
N ASN A 29 -46.18 -58.57 -13.89
CA ASN A 29 -45.15 -59.62 -13.70
C ASN A 29 -43.78 -59.53 -14.43
N ASN A 30 -42.72 -59.42 -13.60
CA ASN A 30 -41.43 -60.12 -13.75
C ASN A 30 -41.60 -61.55 -13.16
N PRO A 31 -40.81 -62.60 -13.49
CA PRO A 31 -39.47 -62.76 -12.88
C PRO A 31 -38.38 -63.59 -13.64
N GLU A 32 -37.15 -63.51 -13.11
CA GLU A 32 -36.05 -64.52 -13.01
C GLU A 32 -35.39 -65.25 -14.23
N ALA A 33 -34.09 -64.95 -14.37
CA ALA A 33 -32.88 -65.81 -14.38
C ALA A 33 -32.80 -67.23 -15.01
N ASP A 34 -31.78 -67.41 -15.89
CA ASP A 34 -30.80 -68.53 -15.98
C ASP A 34 -29.58 -67.96 -16.77
N GLY A 35 -28.28 -68.27 -16.61
CA GLY A 35 -27.58 -69.53 -16.32
C GLY A 35 -26.95 -70.08 -17.62
N THR A 36 -25.69 -69.80 -18.00
CA THR A 36 -24.45 -70.58 -17.74
C THR A 36 -23.39 -70.10 -18.78
N GLU A 37 -22.11 -69.82 -18.50
CA GLU A 37 -20.93 -70.63 -18.08
C GLU A 37 -19.98 -71.05 -19.25
N ARG A 38 -18.65 -71.00 -19.00
CA ARG A 38 -17.47 -71.36 -19.84
C ARG A 38 -17.13 -70.34 -20.96
N GLY A 39 -15.88 -69.93 -21.22
CA GLY A 39 -14.54 -70.48 -20.90
C GLY A 39 -13.81 -70.77 -22.23
N SER A 40 -12.51 -70.61 -22.46
CA SER A 40 -11.32 -70.26 -21.66
C SER A 40 -10.11 -70.44 -22.60
N ASP A 41 -9.11 -69.55 -22.61
CA ASP A 41 -7.69 -69.74 -23.01
C ASP A 41 -7.02 -68.34 -22.91
N ARG A 42 -5.96 -68.01 -22.15
CA ARG A 42 -4.70 -68.66 -21.71
C ARG A 42 -3.63 -68.86 -22.78
N THR A 43 -2.71 -67.89 -22.85
CA THR A 43 -1.25 -67.97 -22.56
C THR A 43 -0.77 -66.51 -22.42
N ASP A 44 -0.02 -66.07 -21.40
CA ASP A 44 1.37 -66.43 -21.04
C ASP A 44 2.37 -66.11 -22.19
N GLU A 45 3.55 -65.52 -21.97
CA GLU A 45 4.43 -65.63 -20.80
C GLU A 45 5.50 -64.49 -20.72
N SER A 46 5.89 -64.13 -19.49
CA SER A 46 7.23 -63.70 -19.00
C SER A 46 8.16 -62.72 -19.75
N GLY A 47 8.83 -61.86 -18.96
CA GLY A 47 10.04 -61.13 -19.40
C GLY A 47 10.57 -60.12 -18.36
N GLY A 48 11.05 -60.60 -17.21
CA GLY A 48 11.66 -59.74 -16.17
C GLY A 48 13.08 -60.19 -15.81
N TYR A 49 13.96 -59.22 -15.57
CA TYR A 49 15.22 -59.38 -14.84
C TYR A 49 15.68 -58.03 -14.24
N ASP A 50 15.82 -58.03 -12.91
CA ASP A 50 16.91 -57.48 -12.08
C ASP A 50 17.27 -55.98 -12.24
N GLU A 51 16.91 -55.12 -11.27
CA GLU A 51 17.61 -54.85 -9.99
C GLU A 51 19.04 -54.27 -10.13
N MET A 52 19.22 -52.97 -9.78
CA MET A 52 20.23 -52.48 -8.81
C MET A 52 20.35 -50.93 -8.76
N GLY A 53 20.00 -50.34 -7.59
CA GLY A 53 20.51 -49.06 -7.04
C GLY A 53 20.23 -47.72 -7.76
N SER A 54 20.12 -46.57 -7.08
CA SER A 54 19.96 -46.26 -5.65
C SER A 54 19.56 -44.78 -5.49
N SER A 55 19.02 -44.37 -4.33
CA SER A 55 19.01 -42.96 -3.81
C SER A 55 18.16 -41.93 -4.60
N ASP A 56 17.26 -41.13 -4.02
CA ASP A 56 16.94 -40.82 -2.61
C ASP A 56 15.45 -40.42 -2.47
N GLU A 57 14.69 -41.06 -1.56
CA GLU A 57 13.46 -40.49 -0.99
C GLU A 57 13.38 -40.82 0.51
N LEU A 58 13.62 -39.82 1.36
CA LEU A 58 13.38 -39.92 2.80
C LEU A 58 11.94 -39.47 3.12
N PRO A 59 11.15 -40.23 3.91
CA PRO A 59 9.75 -39.92 4.12
C PRO A 59 9.53 -38.87 5.22
N SER A 60 8.71 -37.85 4.90
CA SER A 60 8.25 -36.84 5.86
C SER A 60 7.24 -37.41 6.86
N GLN A 61 7.77 -37.84 8.00
CA GLN A 61 7.14 -38.14 9.30
C GLN A 61 5.60 -38.00 9.42
N LEU A 62 4.95 -39.13 9.71
CA LEU A 62 3.65 -39.19 10.38
C LEU A 62 3.75 -38.68 11.83
N GLY A 63 3.19 -37.50 12.11
CA GLY A 63 2.91 -37.02 13.46
C GLY A 63 1.57 -37.55 13.99
N THR A 64 1.58 -38.21 15.15
CA THR A 64 0.40 -38.84 15.75
C THR A 64 -0.29 -37.98 16.82
N GLY A 65 -1.62 -37.82 16.71
CA GLY A 65 -2.49 -37.19 17.71
C GLY A 65 -2.68 -35.68 17.47
N ASN A 66 -3.88 -35.11 17.56
CA ASN A 66 -5.10 -35.54 18.27
C ASN A 66 -6.36 -35.35 17.40
N ARG A 67 -7.41 -36.15 17.63
CA ARG A 67 -8.69 -36.03 16.89
C ARG A 67 -9.69 -35.18 17.69
N GLU A 68 -10.02 -34.00 17.17
CA GLU A 68 -11.36 -33.42 17.32
C GLU A 68 -11.91 -33.13 15.91
N SER A 69 -13.25 -33.22 15.76
CA SER A 69 -13.89 -33.25 14.45
C SER A 69 -13.99 -31.87 13.79
N GLY A 70 -12.99 -31.53 12.98
CA GLY A 70 -13.07 -30.53 11.93
C GLY A 70 -12.80 -31.15 10.57
N SER A 71 -13.57 -30.77 9.54
CA SER A 71 -13.25 -31.11 8.15
C SER A 71 -12.17 -30.16 7.64
N ASP A 72 -10.91 -30.43 7.99
CA ASP A 72 -9.74 -29.68 7.52
C ASP A 72 -9.51 -29.93 6.02
N ILE A 73 -10.28 -29.22 5.19
CA ILE A 73 -10.04 -29.12 3.75
C ILE A 73 -8.78 -28.28 3.57
N ARG A 74 -7.63 -28.95 3.42
CA ARG A 74 -6.37 -28.30 3.05
C ARG A 74 -6.47 -27.78 1.62
N LEU A 75 -6.80 -26.49 1.48
CA LEU A 75 -6.77 -25.79 0.20
C LEU A 75 -5.36 -25.80 -0.39
N GLU A 76 -5.27 -25.91 -1.71
CA GLU A 76 -3.97 -25.83 -2.42
C GLU A 76 -3.43 -24.41 -2.37
N TYR A 77 -2.12 -24.22 -2.20
CA TYR A 77 -1.50 -22.90 -2.30
C TYR A 77 -1.21 -22.55 -3.77
N TYR A 78 -1.64 -21.37 -4.24
CA TYR A 78 -1.41 -20.95 -5.63
C TYR A 78 -0.10 -20.17 -5.79
N ASP A 79 0.78 -20.64 -6.67
CA ASP A 79 2.00 -19.93 -7.03
C ASP A 79 1.73 -18.86 -8.10
N ARG A 80 1.69 -17.60 -7.66
CA ARG A 80 1.48 -16.42 -8.52
C ARG A 80 2.59 -16.18 -9.56
N THR A 81 3.75 -16.82 -9.45
CA THR A 81 4.82 -16.64 -10.45
C THR A 81 4.47 -17.25 -11.81
N HIS A 82 3.58 -18.25 -11.81
CA HIS A 82 3.09 -18.97 -12.99
C HIS A 82 1.74 -18.45 -13.52
N GLU A 83 1.28 -17.26 -13.09
CA GLU A 83 0.07 -16.63 -13.61
C GLU A 83 0.15 -16.38 -15.12
N ASP A 84 -0.80 -16.93 -15.86
CA ASP A 84 -0.98 -16.63 -17.28
C ASP A 84 -1.54 -15.21 -17.46
N LYS A 85 -0.65 -14.32 -17.88
CA LYS A 85 -0.89 -12.89 -18.14
C LYS A 85 -1.27 -12.59 -19.59
N SER A 86 -1.50 -13.62 -20.42
CA SER A 86 -1.98 -13.43 -21.79
C SER A 86 -3.48 -13.13 -21.86
N LEU A 87 -4.24 -13.58 -20.86
CA LEU A 87 -5.67 -13.36 -20.76
C LEU A 87 -6.00 -11.96 -20.19
N PRO A 88 -7.04 -11.27 -20.68
CA PRO A 88 -7.59 -10.07 -20.08
C PRO A 88 -7.95 -10.21 -18.60
N PHE A 89 -7.86 -9.09 -17.88
CA PHE A 89 -8.29 -8.98 -16.48
C PHE A 89 -9.81 -9.18 -16.36
N PHE A 90 -10.22 -9.99 -15.39
CA PHE A 90 -11.61 -10.25 -15.05
C PHE A 90 -11.93 -9.58 -13.71
N GLY A 91 -12.70 -8.49 -13.71
CA GLY A 91 -12.96 -7.78 -12.45
C GLY A 91 -13.94 -6.62 -12.52
N ARG A 92 -15.16 -6.86 -13.00
CA ARG A 92 -16.28 -5.93 -12.82
C ARG A 92 -16.99 -6.27 -11.51
N ASP A 93 -17.11 -5.31 -10.61
CA ASP A 93 -17.68 -5.49 -9.26
C ASP A 93 -19.07 -6.16 -9.31
N GLU A 94 -19.92 -5.76 -10.25
CA GLU A 94 -21.28 -6.31 -10.40
C GLU A 94 -21.25 -7.80 -10.74
N VAL A 95 -20.30 -8.21 -11.60
CA VAL A 95 -20.13 -9.60 -12.05
C VAL A 95 -19.52 -10.46 -10.94
N ILE A 96 -18.60 -9.90 -10.13
CA ILE A 96 -18.06 -10.60 -8.96
C ILE A 96 -19.17 -10.82 -7.93
N ASN A 97 -19.96 -9.80 -7.61
CA ASN A 97 -21.07 -9.91 -6.67
C ASN A 97 -22.12 -10.93 -7.16
N GLU A 98 -22.41 -10.96 -8.47
CA GLU A 98 -23.31 -11.96 -9.06
C GLU A 98 -22.77 -13.40 -8.90
N ILE A 99 -21.47 -13.63 -9.10
CA ILE A 99 -20.84 -14.94 -8.81
C ILE A 99 -20.98 -15.30 -7.32
N LEU A 100 -20.65 -14.37 -6.44
CA LEU A 100 -20.62 -14.60 -4.99
C LEU A 100 -22.01 -14.84 -4.38
N ARG A 101 -23.07 -14.25 -4.96
CA ARG A 101 -24.47 -14.46 -4.53
C ARG A 101 -25.14 -15.70 -5.15
N THR A 102 -24.71 -16.11 -6.35
CA THR A 102 -25.35 -17.23 -7.10
C THR A 102 -24.63 -18.57 -6.97
N THR A 103 -23.43 -18.61 -6.36
CA THR A 103 -22.71 -19.87 -6.18
C THR A 103 -23.52 -20.90 -5.37
N PRO A 104 -23.72 -22.13 -5.88
CA PRO A 104 -24.50 -23.17 -5.24
C PRO A 104 -23.69 -23.99 -4.21
N HIS A 105 -22.43 -23.62 -3.96
CA HIS A 105 -21.47 -24.44 -3.20
C HIS A 105 -20.88 -23.71 -1.99
N LEU A 106 -21.59 -22.71 -1.46
CA LEU A 106 -21.34 -22.18 -0.12
C LEU A 106 -21.95 -23.10 0.94
N SER A 107 -21.20 -23.36 2.02
CA SER A 107 -21.69 -24.14 3.17
C SER A 107 -22.56 -23.32 4.13
N ALA A 108 -22.68 -22.00 3.92
CA ALA A 108 -23.52 -21.08 4.67
C ALA A 108 -24.43 -20.28 3.72
N SER A 109 -25.64 -19.96 4.16
CA SER A 109 -26.61 -19.15 3.41
C SER A 109 -26.27 -17.66 3.44
N LEU A 110 -26.83 -16.88 2.49
CA LEU A 110 -26.57 -15.43 2.40
C LEU A 110 -27.03 -14.67 3.66
N GLU A 111 -28.17 -15.05 4.27
CA GLU A 111 -28.62 -14.42 5.53
C GLU A 111 -27.71 -14.81 6.70
N GLU A 112 -27.15 -16.03 6.76
CA GLU A 112 -26.14 -16.41 7.78
C GLU A 112 -24.82 -15.64 7.62
N ILE A 113 -24.36 -15.43 6.39
CA ILE A 113 -23.17 -14.62 6.08
C ILE A 113 -23.39 -13.17 6.55
N LYS A 114 -24.56 -12.60 6.24
CA LYS A 114 -24.96 -11.27 6.69
C LYS A 114 -25.04 -11.17 8.22
N ASP A 115 -25.69 -12.12 8.87
CA ASP A 115 -25.78 -12.24 10.34
C ASP A 115 -24.38 -12.29 11.00
N TYR A 116 -23.44 -13.02 10.39
CA TYR A 116 -22.04 -13.07 10.83
C TYR A 116 -21.36 -11.71 10.68
N TYR A 117 -21.55 -11.04 9.54
CA TYR A 117 -20.96 -9.73 9.25
C TYR A 117 -21.48 -8.62 10.18
N GLU A 118 -22.77 -8.64 10.53
CA GLU A 118 -23.36 -7.68 11.49
C GLU A 118 -22.79 -7.85 12.90
N ARG A 119 -22.41 -9.07 13.29
CA ARG A 119 -21.81 -9.38 14.61
C ARG A 119 -20.30 -9.16 14.68
N ASN A 120 -19.59 -9.40 13.58
CA ASN A 120 -18.14 -9.35 13.51
C ASN A 120 -17.70 -8.23 12.55
N PRO A 121 -17.39 -7.02 13.04
CA PRO A 121 -17.00 -5.89 12.18
C PRO A 121 -15.56 -5.99 11.63
N ASP A 122 -14.76 -6.93 12.12
CA ASP A 122 -13.34 -7.03 11.77
C ASP A 122 -13.11 -7.74 10.42
N ASN A 123 -12.31 -7.13 9.56
CA ASN A 123 -12.07 -7.67 8.22
C ASN A 123 -11.22 -8.95 8.21
N LYS A 124 -10.34 -9.18 9.19
CA LYS A 124 -9.54 -10.43 9.25
C LYS A 124 -10.45 -11.60 9.61
N ASP A 125 -11.28 -11.42 10.63
CA ASP A 125 -12.20 -12.45 11.12
C ASP A 125 -13.24 -12.80 10.04
N ARG A 126 -13.74 -11.79 9.31
CA ARG A 126 -14.55 -11.97 8.08
C ARG A 126 -13.81 -12.70 6.95
N THR A 127 -12.53 -12.41 6.74
CA THR A 127 -11.72 -13.07 5.69
C THR A 127 -11.56 -14.56 5.97
N GLU A 128 -11.30 -14.92 7.23
CA GLU A 128 -11.17 -16.32 7.67
C GLU A 128 -12.51 -17.08 7.56
N TYR A 129 -13.62 -16.43 7.92
CA TYR A 129 -14.97 -16.97 7.73
C TYR A 129 -15.34 -17.17 6.25
N ILE A 130 -15.16 -16.17 5.40
CA ILE A 130 -15.47 -16.30 3.96
C ILE A 130 -14.61 -17.39 3.30
N LYS A 131 -13.33 -17.51 3.68
CA LYS A 131 -12.46 -18.58 3.17
C LYS A 131 -12.94 -19.98 3.60
N SER A 132 -13.57 -20.13 4.76
CA SER A 132 -14.00 -21.44 5.27
C SER A 132 -15.33 -21.95 4.69
N ILE A 133 -16.17 -21.08 4.12
CA ILE A 133 -17.49 -21.45 3.60
C ILE A 133 -17.49 -21.89 2.12
N PHE A 134 -16.40 -21.67 1.37
CA PHE A 134 -16.31 -22.09 -0.04
C PHE A 134 -15.87 -23.55 -0.18
N ASN A 135 -16.34 -24.20 -1.25
CA ASN A 135 -15.83 -25.50 -1.70
C ASN A 135 -14.46 -25.40 -2.39
N ASN A 136 -13.75 -26.52 -2.51
CA ASN A 136 -12.42 -26.60 -3.15
C ASN A 136 -12.45 -26.97 -4.64
N ASP A 137 -13.63 -27.22 -5.20
CA ASP A 137 -13.79 -27.74 -6.56
C ASP A 137 -13.90 -26.62 -7.62
N TYR A 138 -13.45 -26.93 -8.84
CA TYR A 138 -13.70 -26.07 -10.00
C TYR A 138 -15.21 -25.92 -10.21
N THR A 139 -15.70 -24.70 -10.05
CA THR A 139 -17.14 -24.40 -10.10
C THR A 139 -17.43 -23.50 -11.29
N GLU A 140 -18.22 -23.98 -12.25
CA GLU A 140 -18.73 -23.20 -13.40
C GLU A 140 -20.19 -22.79 -13.17
N LEU A 141 -20.51 -21.55 -13.51
CA LEU A 141 -21.81 -20.89 -13.32
C LEU A 141 -22.25 -20.22 -14.62
N THR A 142 -23.55 -19.99 -14.78
CA THR A 142 -24.12 -19.19 -15.86
C THR A 142 -24.82 -17.97 -15.24
N LEU A 143 -24.38 -16.78 -15.66
CA LEU A 143 -24.92 -15.49 -15.22
C LEU A 143 -26.30 -15.20 -15.84
N GLU A 144 -27.00 -14.21 -15.31
CA GLU A 144 -28.29 -13.72 -15.80
C GLU A 144 -28.23 -13.24 -17.26
N ASP A 145 -27.07 -12.71 -17.69
CA ASP A 145 -26.81 -12.30 -19.07
C ASP A 145 -26.40 -13.47 -20.02
N GLY A 146 -26.37 -14.70 -19.50
CA GLY A 146 -26.06 -15.92 -20.23
C GLY A 146 -24.57 -16.22 -20.39
N ARG A 147 -23.66 -15.39 -19.84
CA ARG A 147 -22.22 -15.69 -19.85
C ARG A 147 -21.88 -16.82 -18.89
N THR A 148 -21.02 -17.74 -19.32
CA THR A 148 -20.38 -18.72 -18.45
C THR A 148 -19.21 -18.07 -17.73
N VAL A 149 -19.11 -18.28 -16.43
CA VAL A 149 -18.00 -17.87 -15.56
C VAL A 149 -17.67 -19.00 -14.60
N GLY A 150 -16.57 -18.90 -13.86
CA GLY A 150 -16.29 -19.86 -12.82
C GLY A 150 -15.26 -19.39 -11.80
N TYR A 151 -15.09 -20.22 -10.78
CA TYR A 151 -14.10 -19.99 -9.73
C TYR A 151 -13.42 -21.29 -9.25
N LYS A 152 -12.22 -21.12 -8.68
CA LYS A 152 -11.53 -22.11 -7.85
C LYS A 152 -10.90 -21.43 -6.65
N THR A 153 -11.03 -22.03 -5.49
CA THR A 153 -10.36 -21.59 -4.26
C THR A 153 -8.93 -22.12 -4.17
N PHE A 154 -8.07 -21.30 -3.58
CA PHE A 154 -6.74 -21.65 -3.13
C PHE A 154 -6.54 -21.08 -1.71
N GLU A 155 -5.50 -21.52 -1.01
CA GLU A 155 -5.24 -21.07 0.36
C GLU A 155 -5.03 -19.54 0.45
N ASN A 156 -4.37 -18.98 -0.55
CA ASN A 156 -4.04 -17.56 -0.63
C ASN A 156 -5.04 -16.73 -1.47
N VAL A 157 -5.71 -17.33 -2.45
CA VAL A 157 -6.53 -16.59 -3.44
C VAL A 157 -7.85 -17.28 -3.81
N LEU A 158 -8.81 -16.50 -4.30
CA LEU A 158 -9.90 -16.97 -5.15
C LEU A 158 -9.56 -16.68 -6.61
N HIS A 159 -9.43 -17.71 -7.44
CA HIS A 159 -9.28 -17.59 -8.89
C HIS A 159 -10.67 -17.44 -9.50
N LEU A 160 -10.90 -16.37 -10.27
CA LEU A 160 -12.13 -16.12 -11.04
C LEU A 160 -11.82 -16.08 -12.53
N TRP A 161 -12.74 -16.56 -13.37
CA TRP A 161 -12.60 -16.51 -14.83
C TRP A 161 -13.92 -16.37 -15.59
N GLU A 162 -13.80 -15.99 -16.86
CA GLU A 162 -14.89 -15.96 -17.85
C GLU A 162 -14.67 -17.03 -18.92
N GLY A 163 -15.76 -17.63 -19.39
CA GLY A 163 -15.75 -18.80 -20.28
C GLY A 163 -15.64 -20.12 -19.49
N LYS A 164 -15.43 -21.22 -20.24
CA LYS A 164 -15.13 -22.54 -19.65
C LYS A 164 -13.68 -22.61 -19.19
N TYR A 165 -13.37 -23.44 -18.21
CA TYR A 165 -12.02 -23.52 -17.64
C TYR A 165 -10.90 -23.80 -18.67
N ASP A 166 -11.13 -24.70 -19.64
CA ASP A 166 -10.14 -25.02 -20.68
C ASP A 166 -10.09 -24.00 -21.82
N SER A 167 -11.04 -23.07 -21.88
CA SER A 167 -11.17 -22.06 -22.94
C SER A 167 -11.53 -20.68 -22.36
N ARG A 168 -10.79 -20.27 -21.32
CA ARG A 168 -10.97 -19.00 -20.61
C ARG A 168 -10.77 -17.81 -21.55
N THR A 169 -11.63 -16.80 -21.44
CA THR A 169 -11.54 -15.53 -22.20
C THR A 169 -11.01 -14.37 -21.37
N ALA A 170 -11.10 -14.45 -20.05
CA ALA A 170 -10.54 -13.52 -19.07
C ALA A 170 -10.33 -14.24 -17.74
N GLN A 171 -9.38 -13.81 -16.91
CA GLN A 171 -9.18 -14.37 -15.56
C GLN A 171 -8.53 -13.38 -14.58
N SER A 172 -8.68 -13.61 -13.28
CA SER A 172 -8.00 -12.86 -12.22
C SER A 172 -7.94 -13.61 -10.89
N PHE A 173 -6.97 -13.26 -10.04
CA PHE A 173 -6.69 -13.90 -8.76
C PHE A 173 -6.84 -12.90 -7.62
N TYR A 174 -7.89 -13.08 -6.81
CA TYR A 174 -8.26 -12.17 -5.74
C TYR A 174 -7.77 -12.67 -4.38
N ASP A 175 -7.15 -11.79 -3.58
CA ASP A 175 -6.89 -12.11 -2.18
C ASP A 175 -8.22 -12.25 -1.43
N TRP A 176 -8.30 -13.21 -0.50
CA TRP A 176 -9.52 -13.46 0.29
C TRP A 176 -10.04 -12.21 1.02
N ALA A 177 -9.15 -11.30 1.43
CA ALA A 177 -9.51 -10.03 2.06
C ALA A 177 -10.26 -9.06 1.13
N VAL A 178 -10.08 -9.19 -0.20
CA VAL A 178 -10.85 -8.44 -1.21
C VAL A 178 -12.25 -9.05 -1.35
N ILE A 179 -12.34 -10.38 -1.49
CA ILE A 179 -13.63 -11.10 -1.56
C ILE A 179 -14.47 -10.85 -0.30
N ALA A 180 -13.87 -10.83 0.88
CA ALA A 180 -14.55 -10.48 2.12
C ALA A 180 -15.17 -9.06 2.10
N ARG A 181 -14.59 -8.11 1.35
CA ARG A 181 -15.16 -6.77 1.16
C ARG A 181 -16.28 -6.73 0.14
N HIS A 182 -16.26 -7.58 -0.90
CA HIS A 182 -17.43 -7.76 -1.78
C HIS A 182 -18.67 -8.24 -0.99
N PHE A 183 -18.51 -9.14 -0.02
CA PHE A 183 -19.62 -9.53 0.86
C PHE A 183 -20.12 -8.37 1.76
N GLU A 184 -19.24 -7.50 2.28
CA GLU A 184 -19.69 -6.28 2.99
C GLU A 184 -20.40 -5.30 2.05
N ALA A 185 -19.93 -5.15 0.80
CA ALA A 185 -20.60 -4.32 -0.20
C ALA A 185 -22.01 -4.85 -0.52
N MET A 186 -22.15 -6.15 -0.77
CA MET A 186 -23.46 -6.78 -0.96
C MET A 186 -24.36 -6.61 0.29
N ARG A 187 -23.81 -6.68 1.50
CA ARG A 187 -24.54 -6.38 2.75
C ARG A 187 -25.07 -4.94 2.76
N LEU A 188 -24.21 -3.96 2.48
CA LEU A 188 -24.53 -2.52 2.45
C LEU A 188 -25.53 -2.13 1.35
N LEU A 189 -25.49 -2.85 0.23
CA LEU A 189 -26.41 -2.71 -0.90
C LEU A 189 -27.75 -3.44 -0.68
N GLY A 190 -27.85 -4.31 0.33
CA GLY A 190 -29.04 -5.13 0.60
C GLY A 190 -29.18 -6.37 -0.29
N GLU A 191 -28.11 -6.78 -0.97
CA GLU A 191 -28.07 -7.88 -1.94
C GLU A 191 -27.90 -9.26 -1.28
N LEU A 192 -27.56 -9.34 0.00
CA LEU A 192 -27.42 -10.59 0.77
C LEU A 192 -28.74 -11.13 1.39
N SER A 193 -29.90 -10.59 1.03
CA SER A 193 -31.18 -11.06 1.62
C SER A 193 -32.25 -11.36 0.58
N ASP A 194 -32.78 -12.59 0.63
CA ASP A 194 -33.86 -13.08 -0.25
C ASP A 194 -35.17 -12.27 -0.15
N SER A 195 -35.37 -11.58 0.97
CA SER A 195 -36.49 -10.64 1.14
C SER A 195 -36.03 -9.22 0.85
N ILE A 196 -36.68 -8.56 -0.12
CA ILE A 196 -36.72 -7.09 -0.19
C ILE A 196 -37.43 -6.59 1.07
N LYS A 197 -36.67 -6.38 2.16
CA LYS A 197 -37.20 -5.70 3.35
C LYS A 197 -37.61 -4.30 2.90
N PRO A 198 -38.83 -3.83 3.21
CA PRO A 198 -39.27 -2.52 2.76
C PRO A 198 -38.28 -1.45 3.25
N LEU A 199 -37.95 -0.51 2.36
CA LEU A 199 -37.05 0.62 2.61
C LEU A 199 -37.28 1.19 4.02
N PRO A 200 -36.22 1.45 4.82
CA PRO A 200 -36.38 1.89 6.20
C PRO A 200 -37.31 3.10 6.27
N SER A 201 -38.29 3.07 7.19
CA SER A 201 -39.44 3.98 7.16
C SER A 201 -39.03 5.45 7.03
N MET A 202 -39.79 6.23 6.25
CA MET A 202 -39.43 7.61 5.87
C MET A 202 -38.97 8.49 7.04
N ASP A 203 -39.52 8.28 8.24
CA ASP A 203 -39.21 9.04 9.45
C ASP A 203 -37.74 8.91 9.90
N GLY A 204 -37.06 7.81 9.57
CA GLY A 204 -35.62 7.63 9.80
C GLY A 204 -34.74 8.28 8.73
N GLN A 205 -35.21 8.30 7.47
CA GLN A 205 -34.46 8.88 6.34
C GLN A 205 -34.64 10.42 6.24
N MET A 206 -35.74 10.98 6.77
CA MET A 206 -36.09 12.39 6.59
C MET A 206 -35.23 13.39 7.40
N THR A 207 -34.54 12.96 8.46
CA THR A 207 -33.85 13.89 9.38
C THR A 207 -32.54 14.47 8.85
N PHE A 208 -32.03 13.99 7.70
CA PHE A 208 -30.80 14.50 7.07
C PHE A 208 -31.04 15.29 5.76
N ILE A 209 -32.21 15.13 5.13
CA ILE A 209 -32.53 15.72 3.81
C ILE A 209 -33.30 17.05 3.94
N LEU A 210 -33.82 17.37 5.14
CA LEU A 210 -34.67 18.54 5.39
C LEU A 210 -33.92 19.89 5.53
N ASP A 211 -32.77 20.05 4.89
CA ASP A 211 -32.15 21.37 4.67
C ASP A 211 -31.71 21.56 3.20
N GLY A 212 -32.51 22.33 2.46
CA GLY A 212 -32.10 22.92 1.17
C GLY A 212 -32.27 22.08 -0.11
N ARG A 213 -33.50 22.14 -0.67
CA ARG A 213 -33.87 22.09 -2.11
C ARG A 213 -32.91 21.37 -3.09
N ALA A 214 -33.29 20.17 -3.51
CA ALA A 214 -33.22 19.70 -4.91
C ALA A 214 -34.12 18.46 -5.07
N GLU A 215 -34.78 18.29 -6.21
CA GLU A 215 -35.52 17.04 -6.47
C GLU A 215 -34.59 15.90 -6.87
N GLU A 216 -33.42 16.22 -7.45
CA GLU A 216 -32.30 15.29 -7.70
C GLU A 216 -31.77 14.62 -6.42
N LYS A 217 -31.81 15.33 -5.27
CA LYS A 217 -31.46 14.73 -3.97
C LYS A 217 -32.44 13.62 -3.55
N LYS A 218 -33.69 13.64 -4.03
CA LYS A 218 -34.68 12.59 -3.70
C LYS A 218 -34.39 11.28 -4.43
N THR A 219 -33.92 11.33 -5.67
CA THR A 219 -33.56 10.11 -6.43
C THR A 219 -32.27 9.49 -5.88
N SER A 220 -31.24 10.29 -5.60
CA SER A 220 -30.00 9.78 -5.01
C SER A 220 -30.18 9.22 -3.59
N ALA A 221 -31.16 9.70 -2.82
CA ALA A 221 -31.46 9.19 -1.47
C ALA A 221 -31.92 7.72 -1.44
N PHE A 222 -32.48 7.20 -2.54
CA PHE A 222 -32.79 5.77 -2.67
C PHE A 222 -31.58 4.94 -3.13
N THR A 223 -30.55 5.57 -3.70
CA THR A 223 -29.33 4.88 -4.16
C THR A 223 -28.26 4.77 -3.08
N PHE A 224 -28.17 5.76 -2.18
CA PHE A 224 -27.20 5.78 -1.08
C PHE A 224 -27.90 5.60 0.26
N SER A 225 -27.86 4.38 0.79
CA SER A 225 -28.36 4.08 2.14
C SER A 225 -27.54 4.84 3.20
N GLN A 226 -28.13 5.06 4.37
CA GLN A 226 -27.40 5.71 5.47
C GLN A 226 -26.18 4.87 5.92
N GLU A 227 -26.25 3.54 5.83
CA GLU A 227 -25.09 2.67 6.14
C GLU A 227 -23.95 2.84 5.12
N ILE A 228 -24.26 3.05 3.84
CA ILE A 228 -23.25 3.36 2.82
C ILE A 228 -22.56 4.69 3.15
N ILE A 229 -23.33 5.73 3.49
CA ILE A 229 -22.77 7.03 3.91
C ILE A 229 -21.91 6.86 5.17
N ASP A 230 -22.38 6.11 6.16
CA ASP A 230 -21.64 5.81 7.39
C ASP A 230 -20.31 5.11 7.10
N ALA A 231 -20.32 4.09 6.23
CA ALA A 231 -19.14 3.34 5.84
C ALA A 231 -18.10 4.21 5.09
N VAL A 232 -18.56 5.08 4.18
CA VAL A 232 -17.68 6.05 3.50
C VAL A 232 -17.05 7.01 4.50
N LEU A 233 -17.81 7.57 5.43
CA LEU A 233 -17.28 8.52 6.42
C LEU A 233 -16.37 7.84 7.46
N ALA A 234 -16.64 6.57 7.82
CA ALA A 234 -15.82 5.79 8.74
C ALA A 234 -14.47 5.34 8.15
N ASN A 235 -14.24 5.45 6.83
CA ASN A 235 -12.92 5.27 6.22
C ASN A 235 -11.94 6.44 6.58
N GLY A 236 -12.45 7.59 7.03
CA GLY A 236 -11.64 8.76 7.41
C GLY A 236 -11.15 9.58 6.20
N SER A 237 -10.12 10.41 6.42
CA SER A 237 -9.61 11.39 5.44
C SER A 237 -8.66 10.82 4.38
N GLY A 238 -8.40 9.51 4.38
CA GLY A 238 -7.39 8.88 3.50
C GLY A 238 -5.93 9.16 3.89
N PHE A 239 -5.67 10.12 4.78
CA PHE A 239 -4.33 10.35 5.34
C PHE A 239 -3.98 9.33 6.42
N SER A 240 -2.69 8.98 6.52
CA SER A 240 -2.18 8.16 7.63
C SER A 240 -2.57 8.77 8.98
N GLU A 241 -3.12 7.95 9.86
CA GLU A 241 -3.66 8.31 11.18
C GLU A 241 -4.76 9.41 11.18
N GLY A 242 -5.31 9.78 10.01
CA GLY A 242 -6.31 10.85 9.89
C GLY A 242 -7.58 10.59 10.70
N LYS A 243 -8.02 9.33 10.73
CA LYS A 243 -9.14 8.87 11.56
C LYS A 243 -8.92 9.13 13.06
N MET A 244 -7.68 8.98 13.54
CA MET A 244 -7.31 9.21 14.94
C MET A 244 -7.28 10.71 15.26
N ARG A 245 -6.78 11.54 14.34
CA ARG A 245 -6.84 13.01 14.46
C ARG A 245 -8.27 13.54 14.46
N ILE A 246 -9.13 13.01 13.59
CA ILE A 246 -10.55 13.36 13.56
C ILE A 246 -11.20 12.99 14.90
N TYR A 247 -10.95 11.79 15.44
CA TYR A 247 -11.45 11.39 16.75
C TYR A 247 -10.94 12.32 17.88
N GLU A 248 -9.63 12.58 17.96
CA GLU A 248 -9.01 13.52 18.92
C GLU A 248 -9.64 14.92 18.85
N GLN A 249 -9.99 15.39 17.64
CA GLN A 249 -10.60 16.70 17.43
C GLN A 249 -12.04 16.77 17.95
N PHE A 250 -12.84 15.72 17.74
CA PHE A 250 -14.22 15.67 18.21
C PHE A 250 -14.30 15.48 19.74
N GLU A 251 -13.38 14.72 20.34
CA GLU A 251 -13.27 14.59 21.81
C GLU A 251 -13.00 15.95 22.50
N LYS A 252 -12.23 16.83 21.86
CA LYS A 252 -12.00 18.22 22.35
C LYS A 252 -13.26 19.09 22.40
N SER A 253 -14.41 18.59 21.93
CA SER A 253 -15.72 19.23 22.08
C SER A 253 -15.79 20.66 21.53
N LEU A 254 -15.08 20.91 20.42
CA LEU A 254 -15.06 22.19 19.71
C LEU A 254 -16.40 22.49 19.03
N SER A 255 -16.59 23.72 18.57
CA SER A 255 -17.84 24.09 17.90
C SER A 255 -17.99 23.36 16.56
N ALA A 256 -19.24 23.09 16.15
CA ALA A 256 -19.55 22.43 14.87
C ALA A 256 -18.92 23.15 13.65
N LYS A 257 -18.69 24.47 13.76
CA LYS A 257 -17.97 25.22 12.73
C LYS A 257 -16.48 24.88 12.70
N GLU A 258 -15.82 24.88 13.86
CA GLU A 258 -14.39 24.53 13.97
C GLU A 258 -14.12 23.08 13.56
N ASN A 259 -15.03 22.16 13.88
CA ASN A 259 -14.96 20.77 13.42
C ASN A 259 -15.13 20.66 11.89
N ALA A 260 -16.09 21.39 11.31
CA ALA A 260 -16.29 21.39 9.85
C ALA A 260 -15.11 22.04 9.09
N ASP A 261 -14.56 23.14 9.61
CA ASP A 261 -13.37 23.80 9.08
C ASP A 261 -12.12 22.92 9.25
N PHE A 262 -11.99 22.18 10.36
CA PHE A 262 -10.95 21.16 10.55
C PHE A 262 -11.07 20.03 9.54
N LEU A 263 -12.25 19.40 9.41
CA LEU A 263 -12.49 18.30 8.48
C LEU A 263 -12.16 18.71 7.04
N LYS A 264 -12.58 19.91 6.63
CA LYS A 264 -12.25 20.47 5.32
C LYS A 264 -10.74 20.60 5.08
N ASN A 265 -9.96 20.98 6.09
CA ASN A 265 -8.50 21.09 5.99
C ASN A 265 -7.79 19.74 6.06
N GLU A 266 -8.33 18.79 6.85
CA GLU A 266 -7.81 17.43 7.05
C GLU A 266 -8.07 16.52 5.84
N TYR A 267 -9.16 16.72 5.10
CA TYR A 267 -9.41 16.06 3.81
C TYR A 267 -8.77 16.82 2.63
N GLY A 268 -8.87 18.15 2.59
CA GLY A 268 -8.29 18.96 1.53
C GLY A 268 -8.99 18.81 0.17
N TRP A 269 -8.28 18.32 -0.84
CA TRP A 269 -8.82 18.02 -2.17
C TRP A 269 -8.27 16.67 -2.66
N GLY A 270 -9.18 15.77 -3.04
CA GLY A 270 -8.82 14.39 -3.37
C GLY A 270 -10.05 13.51 -3.58
N GLY A 271 -9.85 12.21 -3.44
CA GLY A 271 -10.90 11.21 -3.57
C GLY A 271 -10.35 9.78 -3.48
N SER A 272 -11.25 8.81 -3.40
CA SER A 272 -10.94 7.38 -3.31
C SER A 272 -11.78 6.58 -4.31
N TYR A 273 -11.10 5.80 -5.14
CA TYR A 273 -11.70 4.93 -6.16
C TYR A 273 -11.13 3.51 -6.03
N PRO A 274 -11.95 2.47 -5.77
CA PRO A 274 -13.28 2.55 -5.14
C PRO A 274 -13.15 2.83 -3.64
N VAL A 275 -14.04 3.63 -3.06
CA VAL A 275 -14.06 3.85 -1.59
C VAL A 275 -14.64 2.63 -0.84
N ILE A 276 -15.57 1.93 -1.49
CA ILE A 276 -16.12 0.64 -1.03
C ILE A 276 -15.94 -0.36 -2.18
N ILE A 277 -14.86 -1.14 -2.10
CA ILE A 277 -14.58 -2.30 -2.96
C ILE A 277 -15.82 -3.20 -3.07
N GLY A 278 -16.23 -3.52 -4.29
CA GLY A 278 -17.38 -4.37 -4.57
C GLY A 278 -18.72 -3.64 -4.62
N ALA A 279 -18.79 -2.36 -4.24
CA ALA A 279 -20.04 -1.60 -4.29
C ALA A 279 -20.19 -0.76 -5.57
N GLY A 280 -19.12 -0.60 -6.35
CA GLY A 280 -19.03 0.41 -7.41
C GLY A 280 -19.24 1.84 -6.87
N ILE A 281 -18.80 2.13 -5.64
CA ILE A 281 -18.98 3.43 -4.98
C ILE A 281 -17.65 4.16 -4.87
N ASP A 282 -17.68 5.41 -5.29
CA ASP A 282 -16.56 6.32 -5.39
C ASP A 282 -16.74 7.52 -4.47
N GLU A 283 -15.64 8.02 -3.90
CA GLU A 283 -15.62 9.20 -3.03
C GLU A 283 -14.73 10.27 -3.67
N SER A 284 -15.17 11.52 -3.59
CA SER A 284 -14.37 12.68 -4.01
C SER A 284 -14.69 13.88 -3.13
N HIS A 285 -13.68 14.58 -2.65
CA HIS A 285 -13.83 15.68 -1.70
C HIS A 285 -13.18 16.96 -2.20
N ASP A 286 -13.87 18.08 -1.99
CA ASP A 286 -13.43 19.42 -2.34
C ASP A 286 -13.79 20.44 -1.25
N GLY A 287 -13.49 21.72 -1.51
CA GLY A 287 -13.79 22.81 -0.58
C GLY A 287 -15.27 23.02 -0.25
N LYS A 288 -16.21 22.30 -0.89
CA LYS A 288 -17.66 22.32 -0.61
C LYS A 288 -18.09 21.15 0.27
N GLY A 289 -17.48 19.97 0.12
CA GLY A 289 -17.84 18.77 0.88
C GLY A 289 -17.33 17.47 0.27
N ILE A 290 -17.95 16.36 0.70
CA ILE A 290 -17.70 15.00 0.22
C ILE A 290 -18.80 14.63 -0.78
N THR A 291 -18.42 14.20 -1.99
CA THR A 291 -19.31 13.73 -3.05
C THR A 291 -19.14 12.24 -3.26
N ILE A 292 -20.21 11.49 -3.02
CA ILE A 292 -20.29 10.04 -3.20
C ILE A 292 -21.01 9.77 -4.52
N THR A 293 -20.45 8.92 -5.38
CA THR A 293 -20.99 8.56 -6.70
C THR A 293 -21.08 7.04 -6.83
N LYS A 294 -22.10 6.51 -7.53
CA LYS A 294 -22.20 5.07 -7.83
C LYS A 294 -21.93 4.81 -9.32
N GLY A 295 -20.76 4.25 -9.62
CA GLY A 295 -20.31 3.91 -10.97
C GLY A 295 -19.60 5.04 -11.72
N ILE A 296 -18.87 4.66 -12.78
CA ILE A 296 -18.01 5.55 -13.56
C ILE A 296 -18.83 6.44 -14.51
N GLY A 297 -18.86 7.76 -14.27
CA GLY A 297 -19.47 8.73 -15.19
C GLY A 297 -20.21 9.88 -14.50
N LYS A 298 -20.33 11.03 -15.18
CA LYS A 298 -20.99 12.24 -14.63
C LYS A 298 -22.51 12.20 -14.56
N GLU A 299 -23.16 11.28 -15.28
CA GLU A 299 -24.62 11.13 -15.31
C GLU A 299 -25.12 10.10 -14.29
N ASN A 300 -24.21 9.47 -13.54
CA ASN A 300 -24.56 8.47 -12.54
C ASN A 300 -25.13 9.10 -11.27
N PRO A 301 -25.91 8.35 -10.46
CA PRO A 301 -26.38 8.81 -9.18
C PRO A 301 -25.22 9.29 -8.31
N HIS A 302 -25.30 10.53 -7.83
CA HIS A 302 -24.34 11.11 -6.90
C HIS A 302 -25.03 11.91 -5.80
N ILE A 303 -24.37 12.06 -4.65
CA ILE A 303 -24.79 12.89 -3.53
C ILE A 303 -23.61 13.68 -2.97
N THR A 304 -23.76 14.99 -2.84
CA THR A 304 -22.77 15.86 -2.20
C THR A 304 -23.22 16.23 -0.79
N LEU A 305 -22.45 15.82 0.20
CA LEU A 305 -22.59 16.11 1.62
C LEU A 305 -21.74 17.34 1.95
N SER A 306 -22.36 18.42 2.41
CA SER A 306 -21.61 19.61 2.83
C SER A 306 -20.75 19.34 4.08
N TRP A 307 -19.68 20.11 4.29
CA TRP A 307 -18.81 19.93 5.47
C TRP A 307 -19.56 19.98 6.82
N SER A 308 -20.62 20.79 6.95
CA SER A 308 -21.49 20.81 8.14
C SER A 308 -22.33 19.53 8.31
N GLN A 309 -22.72 18.90 7.21
CA GLN A 309 -23.44 17.61 7.21
C GLN A 309 -22.49 16.46 7.56
N VAL A 310 -21.27 16.48 7.00
CA VAL A 310 -20.20 15.52 7.32
C VAL A 310 -19.81 15.62 8.81
N GLU A 311 -19.62 16.84 9.33
CA GLU A 311 -19.33 17.10 10.74
C GLU A 311 -20.38 16.50 11.67
N LYS A 312 -21.66 16.85 11.42
CA LYS A 312 -22.78 16.32 12.20
C LYS A 312 -22.79 14.80 12.20
N ARG A 313 -22.58 14.16 11.04
CA ARG A 313 -22.65 12.71 10.92
C ARG A 313 -21.46 11.99 11.55
N ILE A 314 -20.25 12.50 11.39
CA ILE A 314 -19.06 11.98 12.09
C ILE A 314 -19.25 12.10 13.61
N GLY A 315 -19.77 13.24 14.10
CA GLY A 315 -20.09 13.41 15.52
C GLY A 315 -21.17 12.46 16.03
N GLU A 316 -22.17 12.10 15.22
CA GLU A 316 -23.14 11.04 15.53
C GLU A 316 -22.47 9.66 15.58
N LEU A 317 -21.62 9.31 14.62
CA LEU A 317 -20.90 8.03 14.58
C LEU A 317 -19.94 7.87 15.77
N ILE A 318 -19.27 8.94 16.20
CA ILE A 318 -18.41 8.94 17.38
C ILE A 318 -19.23 8.73 18.65
N ARG A 319 -20.36 9.44 18.82
CA ARG A 319 -21.27 9.25 19.98
C ARG A 319 -21.90 7.86 20.03
N MET A 320 -22.09 7.21 18.88
CA MET A 320 -22.61 5.83 18.78
C MET A 320 -21.53 4.76 18.93
N ASP A 321 -20.26 5.15 19.13
CA ASP A 321 -19.09 4.24 19.13
C ASP A 321 -18.94 3.41 17.83
N ARG A 322 -19.37 3.98 16.70
CA ARG A 322 -19.34 3.38 15.36
C ARG A 322 -18.32 4.00 14.41
N TYR A 323 -17.59 5.03 14.84
CA TYR A 323 -16.57 5.68 14.00
C TYR A 323 -15.26 4.87 13.99
N LEU A 324 -14.61 4.70 15.14
CA LEU A 324 -13.47 3.78 15.29
C LEU A 324 -13.98 2.34 15.43
N ASN A 325 -13.29 1.38 14.81
CA ASN A 325 -13.51 -0.04 15.09
C ASN A 325 -12.84 -0.43 16.43
N PRO A 326 -13.20 -1.58 17.04
CA PRO A 326 -12.65 -1.97 18.34
C PRO A 326 -11.12 -2.02 18.40
N LYS A 327 -10.45 -2.55 17.38
CA LYS A 327 -8.97 -2.65 17.32
C LYS A 327 -8.30 -1.28 17.11
N GLU A 328 -8.93 -0.36 16.38
CA GLU A 328 -8.48 1.04 16.26
C GLU A 328 -8.63 1.76 17.61
N LYS A 329 -9.73 1.53 18.32
CA LYS A 329 -10.00 2.11 19.65
C LYS A 329 -9.04 1.59 20.71
N GLU A 330 -8.67 0.31 20.69
CA GLU A 330 -7.61 -0.26 21.54
C GLU A 330 -6.24 0.38 21.29
N ARG A 331 -5.95 0.78 20.04
CA ARG A 331 -4.70 1.47 19.67
C ARG A 331 -4.72 2.97 19.97
N TYR A 332 -5.88 3.57 20.23
CA TYR A 332 -6.01 5.01 20.42
C TYR A 332 -5.18 5.59 21.58
N PRO A 333 -5.09 4.98 22.77
CA PRO A 333 -4.25 5.48 23.85
C PRO A 333 -2.75 5.49 23.49
N GLN A 334 -2.26 4.43 22.84
CA GLN A 334 -0.86 4.31 22.40
C GLN A 334 -0.52 5.37 21.33
N TRP A 335 -1.46 5.60 20.41
CA TRP A 335 -1.33 6.67 19.43
C TRP A 335 -1.28 8.05 20.10
N LEU A 336 -2.15 8.31 21.08
CA LEU A 336 -2.21 9.60 21.79
C LEU A 336 -0.90 9.89 22.55
N GLU A 337 -0.37 8.90 23.28
CA GLU A 337 0.94 8.99 23.97
C GLU A 337 2.06 9.33 22.96
N SER A 338 2.13 8.62 21.84
CA SER A 338 3.12 8.91 20.78
C SER A 338 2.94 10.30 20.14
N GLN A 339 1.70 10.82 20.04
CA GLN A 339 1.48 12.20 19.61
C GLN A 339 1.98 13.22 20.64
N GLU A 340 1.81 12.96 21.93
CA GLU A 340 2.29 13.83 23.01
C GLU A 340 3.82 13.84 23.08
N GLU A 341 4.49 12.67 23.01
CA GLU A 341 5.95 12.58 22.86
C GLU A 341 6.46 13.37 21.65
N ARG A 342 5.80 13.21 20.49
CA ARG A 342 6.16 13.92 19.26
C ARG A 342 5.97 15.43 19.40
N ARG A 343 4.91 15.89 20.08
CA ARG A 343 4.68 17.31 20.39
C ARG A 343 5.76 17.85 21.34
N ALA A 344 6.08 17.11 22.40
CA ALA A 344 7.13 17.48 23.36
C ALA A 344 8.51 17.59 22.69
N LYS A 345 8.89 16.63 21.83
CA LYS A 345 10.15 16.68 21.06
C LYS A 345 10.19 17.85 20.07
N ILE A 346 9.06 18.24 19.48
CA ILE A 346 8.95 19.44 18.63
C ILE A 346 9.08 20.72 19.46
N GLU A 347 8.54 20.76 20.68
CA GLU A 347 8.68 21.91 21.58
C GLU A 347 10.11 22.04 22.12
N GLU A 348 10.72 20.93 22.53
CA GLU A 348 12.12 20.85 22.95
C GLU A 348 13.06 21.32 21.83
N THR A 349 12.91 20.81 20.60
CA THR A 349 13.74 21.25 19.47
C THR A 349 13.53 22.72 19.10
N LYS A 350 12.30 23.25 19.22
CA LYS A 350 12.03 24.70 19.09
C LYS A 350 12.74 25.51 20.19
N ARG A 351 12.64 25.07 21.44
CA ARG A 351 13.28 25.72 22.60
C ARG A 351 14.80 25.71 22.48
N ASN A 352 15.38 24.58 22.09
CA ASN A 352 16.83 24.45 21.87
C ASN A 352 17.30 25.37 20.73
N ARG A 353 16.53 25.47 19.65
CA ARG A 353 16.79 26.44 18.56
C ARG A 353 16.69 27.89 19.04
N GLU A 354 15.70 28.22 19.86
CA GLU A 354 15.51 29.57 20.41
C GLU A 354 16.68 29.97 21.33
N ILE A 355 17.13 29.06 22.19
CA ILE A 355 18.33 29.24 23.03
C ILE A 355 19.55 29.49 22.14
N LEU A 356 19.75 28.69 21.09
CA LEU A 356 20.87 28.87 20.15
C LEU A 356 20.83 30.22 19.42
N SER A 357 19.64 30.73 19.11
CA SER A 357 19.47 32.04 18.44
C SER A 357 19.57 33.25 19.38
N ASN A 358 19.39 33.05 20.68
CA ASN A 358 19.44 34.10 21.70
C ASN A 358 20.76 34.11 22.50
N ALA A 359 21.69 33.20 22.18
CA ALA A 359 23.03 33.20 22.75
C ALA A 359 23.75 34.52 22.38
N PRO A 360 24.30 35.28 23.36
CA PRO A 360 25.11 36.45 23.04
C PRO A 360 26.31 36.06 22.18
N PRO A 361 26.74 36.90 21.22
CA PRO A 361 28.06 36.71 20.62
C PRO A 361 29.10 36.78 21.75
N GLU A 362 29.94 35.74 21.85
CA GLU A 362 31.00 35.69 22.85
C GLU A 362 31.88 36.94 22.67
N GLN A 363 32.00 37.73 23.73
CA GLN A 363 32.96 38.83 23.73
C GLN A 363 34.36 38.22 23.72
N GLU A 364 35.15 38.55 22.71
CA GLU A 364 36.59 38.28 22.67
C GLU A 364 37.27 38.99 23.84
N VAL A 365 37.31 38.32 24.99
CA VAL A 365 38.15 38.71 26.12
C VAL A 365 39.57 38.24 25.85
N GLU A 366 40.40 39.16 25.35
CA GLU A 366 41.85 38.96 25.27
C GLU A 366 42.40 38.51 26.63
N PRO A 367 42.96 37.30 26.76
CA PRO A 367 43.59 36.87 28.00
C PRO A 367 44.93 37.58 28.15
N THR A 368 45.01 38.54 29.07
CA THR A 368 46.29 39.15 29.45
C THR A 368 47.09 38.17 30.31
N GLU A 369 48.38 38.08 30.02
CA GLU A 369 49.33 37.08 30.55
C GLU A 369 49.28 36.88 32.08
N LYS A 370 49.34 35.60 32.52
CA LYS A 370 50.50 35.02 33.23
C LYS A 370 50.24 33.61 33.78
N GLU A 371 51.01 32.64 33.31
CA GLU A 371 51.41 31.46 34.10
C GLU A 371 52.91 31.19 33.94
N PRO A 372 53.55 30.45 34.86
CA PRO A 372 55.01 30.36 34.96
C PRO A 372 55.63 29.32 34.02
N GLU A 373 56.95 29.41 33.86
CA GLU A 373 57.77 28.41 33.18
C GLU A 373 57.81 27.08 33.96
N GLU A 374 57.14 26.04 33.44
CA GLU A 374 57.60 24.65 33.62
C GLU A 374 57.99 24.07 32.26
N ALA A 375 59.29 23.93 32.06
CA ALA A 375 59.86 23.39 30.83
C ALA A 375 59.85 21.85 30.86
N GLU A 376 58.73 21.26 30.46
CA GLU A 376 58.71 19.85 30.02
C GLU A 376 59.11 19.76 28.53
N GLN A 377 59.74 18.64 28.19
CA GLN A 377 60.60 18.54 27.01
C GLN A 377 59.77 18.42 25.73
N LEU A 378 59.94 19.37 24.81
CA LEU A 378 59.51 19.22 23.42
C LEU A 378 60.29 18.06 22.78
N GLN A 379 59.69 16.87 22.81
CA GLN A 379 59.93 15.87 21.77
C GLN A 379 59.18 16.35 20.53
N ASP A 380 59.86 16.39 19.37
CA ASP A 380 59.21 16.70 18.09
C ASP A 380 58.32 15.51 17.69
N VAL A 381 57.12 15.47 18.27
CA VAL A 381 56.08 14.50 17.97
C VAL A 381 55.40 14.92 16.67
N GLN A 382 55.82 14.31 15.56
CA GLN A 382 55.22 14.55 14.24
C GLN A 382 53.95 13.72 14.08
N TYR A 383 52.82 14.43 13.96
CA TYR A 383 51.52 13.84 13.65
C TYR A 383 51.36 13.76 12.13
N GLU A 384 50.96 12.61 11.61
CA GLU A 384 50.64 12.40 10.20
C GLU A 384 49.20 11.92 10.10
N TYR A 385 48.42 12.55 9.23
CA TYR A 385 46.97 12.32 9.13
C TYR A 385 46.62 11.68 7.80
N HIS A 386 45.85 10.61 7.86
CA HIS A 386 45.33 9.89 6.71
C HIS A 386 43.82 10.10 6.57
N LEU A 387 43.34 9.96 5.35
CA LEU A 387 41.91 10.02 5.05
C LEU A 387 41.20 8.81 5.67
N GLY A 388 40.16 9.04 6.46
CA GLY A 388 39.45 8.02 7.24
C GLY A 388 40.00 7.80 8.66
N ASP A 389 41.03 8.53 9.08
CA ASP A 389 41.53 8.44 10.46
C ASP A 389 40.47 8.95 11.46
N LYS A 390 40.33 8.23 12.58
CA LYS A 390 39.50 8.63 13.71
C LYS A 390 40.27 9.58 14.61
N VAL A 391 39.68 10.74 14.87
CA VAL A 391 40.28 11.83 15.65
C VAL A 391 39.28 12.34 16.70
N TYR A 392 39.75 12.53 17.93
CA TYR A 392 38.92 12.92 19.06
C TYR A 392 39.15 14.39 19.39
N ILE A 393 38.13 15.23 19.24
CA ILE A 393 38.20 16.66 19.55
C ILE A 393 37.28 16.94 20.74
N GLY A 394 37.89 17.17 21.91
CA GLY A 394 37.17 17.17 23.18
C GLY A 394 36.71 15.76 23.53
N ALA A 395 35.39 15.58 23.71
CA ALA A 395 34.78 14.28 24.03
C ALA A 395 34.14 13.58 22.81
N SER A 396 34.17 14.19 21.62
CA SER A 396 33.48 13.70 20.42
C SER A 396 34.46 13.07 19.43
N GLU A 397 34.02 11.98 18.80
CA GLU A 397 34.75 11.25 17.76
C GLU A 397 34.41 11.80 16.36
N TYR A 398 35.44 11.99 15.55
CA TYR A 398 35.37 12.51 14.20
C TYR A 398 36.17 11.63 13.23
N GLU A 399 35.81 11.63 11.95
CA GLU A 399 36.57 10.96 10.89
C GLU A 399 37.13 11.98 9.89
N ILE A 400 38.42 11.90 9.56
CA ILE A 400 39.06 12.85 8.65
C ILE A 400 38.58 12.63 7.21
N LEU A 401 37.99 13.66 6.59
CA LEU A 401 37.44 13.65 5.22
C LEU A 401 38.27 14.40 4.18
N SER A 402 39.06 15.39 4.58
CA SER A 402 40.11 15.98 3.75
C SER A 402 41.12 16.72 4.62
N VAL A 403 42.36 16.78 4.13
CA VAL A 403 43.48 17.45 4.79
C VAL A 403 44.19 18.29 3.74
N ASP A 404 44.00 19.61 3.81
CA ASP A 404 44.69 20.59 2.98
C ASP A 404 45.75 21.34 3.83
N ASP A 405 46.61 22.13 3.17
CA ASP A 405 47.62 22.96 3.85
C ASP A 405 46.97 24.05 4.75
N GLU A 406 45.75 24.51 4.42
CA GLU A 406 45.04 25.54 5.18
C GLU A 406 43.96 25.00 6.13
N ARG A 407 43.30 23.89 5.78
CA ARG A 407 42.03 23.44 6.38
C ARG A 407 41.96 21.91 6.50
N VAL A 408 41.20 21.43 7.48
CA VAL A 408 40.89 20.00 7.69
C VAL A 408 39.38 19.86 7.81
N MET A 409 38.81 18.96 7.00
CA MET A 409 37.38 18.63 7.01
C MET A 409 37.15 17.31 7.75
N LEU A 410 36.19 17.30 8.65
CA LEU A 410 35.83 16.15 9.48
C LEU A 410 34.38 15.75 9.30
N TYR A 411 34.11 14.45 9.31
CA TYR A 411 32.77 13.89 9.44
C TYR A 411 32.38 13.85 10.92
N ASP A 412 31.19 14.35 11.23
CA ASP A 412 30.59 14.30 12.56
C ASP A 412 29.56 13.17 12.60
N TYR A 413 29.79 12.13 13.40
CA TYR A 413 28.88 10.98 13.50
C TYR A 413 27.55 11.33 14.19
N ASP A 414 27.53 12.35 15.06
CA ASP A 414 26.32 12.84 15.71
C ASP A 414 25.51 13.76 14.77
N MET A 415 26.19 14.43 13.82
CA MET A 415 25.61 15.37 12.86
C MET A 415 25.95 15.04 11.38
N PRO A 416 25.58 13.85 10.86
CA PRO A 416 26.04 13.30 9.57
C PRO A 416 25.61 14.06 8.30
N LEU A 417 24.89 15.18 8.44
CA LEU A 417 24.51 16.09 7.36
C LEU A 417 25.44 17.31 7.23
N PHE A 418 26.34 17.53 8.19
CA PHE A 418 27.23 18.70 8.24
C PHE A 418 28.66 18.26 8.57
N ASN A 419 29.59 18.52 7.66
CA ASN A 419 31.01 18.33 7.94
C ASN A 419 31.53 19.49 8.81
N LYS A 420 32.47 19.20 9.70
CA LYS A 420 33.10 20.17 10.59
C LYS A 420 34.44 20.61 10.00
N GLU A 421 34.63 21.91 9.82
CA GLU A 421 35.85 22.48 9.25
C GLU A 421 36.71 23.13 10.35
N PHE A 422 38.01 22.86 10.34
CA PHE A 422 39.00 23.54 11.16
C PHE A 422 40.13 24.09 10.30
N SER A 423 40.78 25.17 10.74
CA SER A 423 42.07 25.56 10.15
C SER A 423 43.15 24.54 10.55
N ARG A 424 44.14 24.30 9.69
CA ARG A 424 45.17 23.28 9.93
C ARG A 424 45.89 23.47 11.27
N THR A 425 46.25 24.70 11.60
CA THR A 425 46.92 25.05 12.86
C THR A 425 46.03 24.86 14.10
N GLU A 426 44.73 25.12 13.98
CA GLU A 426 43.76 24.89 15.07
C GLU A 426 43.46 23.40 15.25
N PHE A 427 43.36 22.65 14.16
CA PHE A 427 43.25 21.19 14.17
C PHE A 427 44.46 20.56 14.86
N ASP A 428 45.68 20.86 14.41
CA ASP A 428 46.92 20.34 15.00
C ASP A 428 47.06 20.66 16.49
N ARG A 429 46.52 21.80 16.95
CA ARG A 429 46.45 22.14 18.37
C ARG A 429 45.43 21.26 19.11
N LYS A 430 44.20 21.16 18.60
CA LYS A 430 43.11 20.36 19.20
C LYS A 430 43.39 18.86 19.22
N VAL A 431 44.13 18.35 18.23
CA VAL A 431 44.61 16.97 18.21
C VAL A 431 45.57 16.72 19.38
N ARG A 432 46.58 17.60 19.53
CA ARG A 432 47.60 17.52 20.59
C ARG A 432 47.04 17.75 22.01
N GLU A 433 45.97 18.53 22.14
CA GLU A 433 45.28 18.78 23.42
C GLU A 433 44.58 17.54 23.99
N ASN A 434 44.37 16.48 23.20
CA ASN A 434 43.65 15.29 23.62
C ASN A 434 44.54 14.02 23.55
N PRO A 435 44.87 13.38 24.70
CA PRO A 435 45.70 12.17 24.72
C PRO A 435 45.04 10.96 24.02
N MET A 436 43.73 11.01 23.76
CA MET A 436 43.05 10.00 22.92
C MET A 436 43.46 10.05 21.44
N ASN A 437 44.33 10.98 21.03
CA ASN A 437 44.92 11.07 19.69
C ASN A 437 46.38 10.60 19.60
N GLU A 438 46.94 10.04 20.67
CA GLU A 438 48.33 9.52 20.68
C GLU A 438 48.57 8.40 19.65
N HIS A 439 47.52 7.79 19.08
CA HIS A 439 47.61 6.83 17.97
C HIS A 439 47.97 7.44 16.62
N LEU A 440 47.85 8.77 16.46
CA LEU A 440 48.21 9.51 15.24
C LEU A 440 49.69 9.94 15.21
N ILE A 441 50.48 9.48 16.19
CA ILE A 441 51.91 9.80 16.34
C ILE A 441 52.75 8.83 15.51
N VAL A 442 53.52 9.35 14.55
CA VAL A 442 54.50 8.54 13.81
C VAL A 442 55.75 8.32 14.66
N LYS A 443 56.08 7.06 14.93
CA LYS A 443 57.36 6.66 15.51
C LYS A 443 58.27 6.13 14.40
N GLU A 444 59.38 6.80 14.15
CA GLU A 444 60.41 6.27 13.25
C GLU A 444 61.12 5.07 13.88
N GLU A 445 60.77 3.86 13.46
CA GLU A 445 61.67 2.70 13.49
C GLU A 445 61.75 2.06 12.09
N PRO A 446 62.93 1.53 11.70
CA PRO A 446 63.23 1.22 10.30
C PRO A 446 62.59 -0.08 9.80
N ALA A 447 62.37 -0.14 8.48
CA ALA A 447 61.73 -1.27 7.83
C ALA A 447 62.57 -2.56 7.85
N GLU A 448 61.97 -3.67 8.32
CA GLU A 448 62.28 -5.02 7.81
C GLU A 448 61.11 -6.02 8.03
N GLU A 449 60.75 -6.71 6.93
CA GLU A 449 60.15 -8.05 6.81
C GLU A 449 58.87 -8.51 7.58
N ARG A 450 57.84 -8.80 6.75
CA ARG A 450 57.09 -10.08 6.63
C ARG A 450 55.79 -10.36 7.42
N ASN A 451 54.69 -10.24 6.67
CA ASN A 451 53.91 -11.34 6.08
C ASN A 451 52.75 -12.04 6.88
N GLU A 452 51.63 -12.23 6.17
CA GLU A 452 50.57 -13.24 6.37
C GLU A 452 49.68 -13.25 7.64
N LYS A 453 48.48 -12.64 7.57
CA LYS A 453 47.20 -13.37 7.34
C LYS A 453 45.95 -12.47 7.43
N GLU A 454 45.18 -12.44 6.36
CA GLU A 454 43.80 -11.93 6.38
C GLU A 454 42.84 -12.98 6.98
N PRO A 455 41.87 -12.57 7.83
CA PRO A 455 40.63 -13.31 8.04
C PRO A 455 39.52 -12.73 7.15
N GLU A 456 38.91 -13.56 6.30
CA GLU A 456 37.76 -13.15 5.48
C GLU A 456 36.53 -12.79 6.36
N PRO A 457 35.88 -11.62 6.17
CA PRO A 457 34.58 -11.35 6.75
C PRO A 457 33.46 -11.98 5.90
N VAL A 458 32.78 -12.98 6.46
CA VAL A 458 31.62 -13.62 5.81
C VAL A 458 30.40 -12.69 5.90
N VAL A 459 30.05 -12.02 4.79
CA VAL A 459 28.91 -11.09 4.72
C VAL A 459 27.61 -11.82 4.34
N PRO A 460 26.47 -11.63 5.03
CA PRO A 460 25.20 -12.28 4.69
C PRO A 460 24.59 -11.80 3.35
N ALA A 461 23.80 -12.68 2.72
CA ALA A 461 23.37 -12.58 1.32
C ALA A 461 22.33 -11.49 0.95
N TRP A 462 22.14 -10.44 1.76
CA TRP A 462 21.15 -9.37 1.48
C TRP A 462 21.74 -8.04 1.00
N GLU A 463 23.07 -7.93 0.86
CA GLU A 463 23.74 -6.67 0.47
C GLU A 463 24.15 -6.58 -1.02
N GLN A 464 23.58 -7.39 -1.92
CA GLN A 464 23.79 -7.23 -3.36
C GLN A 464 22.99 -6.06 -3.96
N LYS A 465 23.32 -4.83 -3.54
CA LYS A 465 23.04 -3.63 -4.35
C LYS A 465 23.84 -3.76 -5.66
N LYS A 466 23.17 -3.58 -6.80
CA LYS A 466 23.82 -3.64 -8.12
C LYS A 466 25.04 -2.70 -8.15
N LYS A 467 26.22 -3.26 -8.40
CA LYS A 467 27.45 -2.47 -8.61
C LYS A 467 27.25 -1.56 -9.81
N VAL A 468 26.97 -0.28 -9.56
CA VAL A 468 27.32 0.78 -10.51
C VAL A 468 28.84 0.73 -10.61
N LYS A 469 29.40 0.61 -11.82
CA LYS A 469 30.86 0.76 -11.99
C LYS A 469 31.24 2.12 -11.44
N GLY A 470 32.23 2.17 -10.55
CA GLY A 470 32.79 3.44 -10.11
C GLY A 470 33.23 4.23 -11.33
N PHE A 471 32.60 5.38 -11.54
CA PHE A 471 33.10 6.37 -12.49
C PHE A 471 34.37 6.92 -11.87
N ASP A 472 35.50 6.68 -12.53
CA ASP A 472 36.77 7.14 -12.02
C ASP A 472 36.83 8.67 -12.20
N LEU A 473 36.78 9.42 -11.11
CA LEU A 473 36.73 10.89 -11.15
C LEU A 473 38.03 11.50 -11.69
N HIS A 474 39.14 10.74 -11.62
CA HIS A 474 40.45 11.09 -12.14
C HIS A 474 41.08 9.92 -12.92
N PRO A 475 40.60 9.63 -14.14
CA PRO A 475 41.37 8.81 -15.06
C PRO A 475 42.63 9.59 -15.48
N ASP A 476 43.73 8.90 -15.78
CA ASP A 476 44.98 9.49 -16.30
C ASP A 476 44.82 10.00 -17.75
N VAL A 477 43.97 11.02 -17.92
CA VAL A 477 43.73 11.69 -19.20
C VAL A 477 44.86 12.67 -19.44
N SER A 478 45.51 12.53 -20.61
CA SER A 478 46.67 13.34 -20.96
C SER A 478 46.30 14.83 -21.00
N MET A 479 47.25 15.71 -20.69
CA MET A 479 46.97 17.17 -20.72
C MET A 479 46.52 17.67 -22.11
N ALA A 480 46.80 16.92 -23.18
CA ALA A 480 46.37 17.25 -24.55
C ALA A 480 44.86 17.05 -24.79
N GLU A 481 44.20 16.22 -23.98
CA GLU A 481 42.77 15.86 -24.12
C GLU A 481 41.88 16.63 -23.13
N ARG A 482 42.48 17.45 -22.25
CA ARG A 482 41.77 18.28 -21.25
C ARG A 482 41.32 19.59 -21.87
N HIS A 483 40.09 19.63 -22.37
CA HIS A 483 39.49 20.84 -22.94
C HIS A 483 38.69 21.63 -21.91
N THR A 484 39.15 22.83 -21.56
CA THR A 484 38.42 23.79 -20.70
C THR A 484 37.32 24.49 -21.49
N PHE A 485 36.06 24.31 -21.07
CA PHE A 485 34.92 24.92 -21.76
C PHE A 485 34.85 26.45 -21.57
N ASN A 486 34.84 27.21 -22.66
CA ASN A 486 34.73 28.67 -22.61
C ASN A 486 33.26 29.12 -22.63
N LEU A 487 32.72 29.49 -21.46
CA LEU A 487 31.35 30.00 -21.34
C LEU A 487 31.14 31.36 -22.03
N ARG A 488 32.18 32.18 -22.24
CA ARG A 488 32.05 33.50 -22.90
C ARG A 488 31.81 33.42 -24.40
N GLU A 489 32.19 32.32 -25.03
CA GLU A 489 31.99 32.07 -26.47
C GLU A 489 30.73 31.23 -26.74
N ASN A 490 30.08 30.72 -25.70
CA ASN A 490 28.95 29.80 -25.77
C ASN A 490 27.81 30.25 -24.83
N GLU A 491 27.29 31.46 -25.04
CA GLU A 491 26.16 31.98 -24.25
C GLU A 491 24.89 31.13 -24.42
N VAL A 492 24.22 30.84 -23.31
CA VAL A 492 23.04 29.97 -23.30
C VAL A 492 21.78 30.79 -23.57
N GLU A 493 21.28 30.72 -24.81
CA GLU A 493 20.03 31.38 -25.22
C GLU A 493 18.84 31.00 -24.33
N THR A 494 18.10 32.02 -23.86
CA THR A 494 16.82 31.81 -23.16
C THR A 494 15.74 31.32 -24.12
N VAL A 495 15.18 30.15 -23.86
CA VAL A 495 14.16 29.51 -24.70
C VAL A 495 12.89 29.14 -23.91
N GLY A 496 11.78 28.97 -24.64
CA GLY A 496 10.48 28.62 -24.05
C GLY A 496 10.48 27.28 -23.29
N LYS A 497 9.54 27.14 -22.34
CA LYS A 497 9.47 26.01 -21.38
C LYS A 497 9.69 24.62 -22.02
N LYS A 498 9.00 24.32 -23.12
CA LYS A 498 9.09 23.01 -23.81
C LYS A 498 10.47 22.72 -24.41
N GLU A 499 11.15 23.72 -24.96
CA GLU A 499 12.49 23.58 -25.52
C GLU A 499 13.56 23.51 -24.42
N ARG A 500 13.36 24.26 -23.33
CA ARG A 500 14.18 24.14 -22.11
C ARG A 500 14.12 22.75 -21.50
N PHE A 501 12.92 22.15 -21.41
CA PHE A 501 12.75 20.75 -21.00
C PHE A 501 13.52 19.79 -21.91
N ARG A 502 13.39 19.94 -23.24
CA ARG A 502 14.09 19.11 -24.22
C ARG A 502 15.61 19.20 -24.07
N ARG A 503 16.16 20.40 -23.93
CA ARG A 503 17.60 20.65 -23.70
C ARG A 503 18.09 20.00 -22.41
N ASN A 504 17.36 20.15 -21.30
CA ASN A 504 17.71 19.52 -20.03
C ASN A 504 17.73 17.98 -20.12
N ILE A 505 16.74 17.37 -20.77
CA ILE A 505 16.67 15.91 -20.97
C ILE A 505 17.84 15.42 -21.84
N MET A 506 18.15 16.11 -22.93
CA MET A 506 19.30 15.78 -23.80
C MET A 506 20.63 15.86 -23.05
N ALA A 507 20.84 16.90 -22.23
CA ALA A 507 22.04 17.03 -21.41
C ALA A 507 22.20 15.87 -20.40
N ILE A 508 21.10 15.46 -19.73
CA ILE A 508 21.12 14.34 -18.78
C ILE A 508 21.37 13.00 -19.48
N GLN A 509 20.76 12.77 -20.65
CA GLN A 509 20.99 11.56 -21.45
C GLN A 509 22.46 11.48 -21.91
N LEU A 510 23.03 12.61 -22.33
CA LEU A 510 24.41 12.68 -22.76
C LEU A 510 25.39 12.47 -21.59
N LEU A 511 25.12 13.07 -20.43
CA LEU A 511 25.91 12.86 -19.22
C LEU A 511 25.92 11.38 -18.80
N LYS A 512 24.75 10.72 -18.81
CA LYS A 512 24.65 9.28 -18.53
C LYS A 512 25.44 8.43 -19.53
N LYS A 513 25.41 8.79 -20.82
CA LYS A 513 26.21 8.13 -21.86
C LYS A 513 27.71 8.28 -21.59
N CYS A 514 28.20 9.48 -21.24
CA CYS A 514 29.60 9.69 -20.89
C CYS A 514 30.03 8.91 -19.63
N GLN A 515 29.14 8.78 -18.64
CA GLN A 515 29.36 7.95 -17.45
C GLN A 515 29.43 6.45 -17.78
N GLU A 516 28.53 5.95 -18.64
CA GLU A 516 28.49 4.54 -19.08
C GLU A 516 29.68 4.18 -19.98
N GLU A 517 30.13 5.11 -20.82
CA GLU A 517 31.34 5.00 -21.66
C GLU A 517 32.65 5.33 -20.89
N ASN A 518 32.56 5.70 -19.59
CA ASN A 518 33.65 6.07 -18.70
C ASN A 518 34.68 7.04 -19.31
N ARG A 519 34.19 8.13 -19.93
CA ARG A 519 35.01 9.14 -20.63
C ARG A 519 34.49 10.56 -20.39
N PHE A 520 35.35 11.55 -20.64
CA PHE A 520 34.93 12.94 -20.69
C PHE A 520 34.13 13.27 -21.97
N ALA A 521 33.33 14.33 -21.89
CA ALA A 521 32.55 14.87 -23.01
C ALA A 521 33.47 15.61 -24.01
N THR A 522 33.27 15.38 -25.31
CA THR A 522 33.98 16.12 -26.38
C THR A 522 33.59 17.60 -26.38
N PRO A 523 34.35 18.51 -27.03
CA PRO A 523 33.99 19.92 -27.11
C PRO A 523 32.56 20.17 -27.63
N GLU A 524 32.07 19.37 -28.57
CA GLU A 524 30.71 19.43 -29.11
C GLU A 524 29.66 18.96 -28.08
N GLU A 525 29.98 17.90 -27.33
CA GLU A 525 29.13 17.38 -26.26
C GLU A 525 29.06 18.36 -25.07
N GLN A 526 30.14 19.08 -24.77
CA GLN A 526 30.18 20.14 -23.76
C GLN A 526 29.21 21.30 -24.10
N ILE A 527 29.04 21.64 -25.38
CA ILE A 527 28.04 22.65 -25.85
C ILE A 527 26.59 22.16 -25.65
N ILE A 528 26.36 20.85 -25.55
CA ILE A 528 25.04 20.27 -25.23
C ILE A 528 24.83 20.26 -23.71
N LEU A 529 25.85 19.89 -22.94
CA LEU A 529 25.80 19.89 -21.47
C LEU A 529 25.63 21.31 -20.89
N SER A 530 26.29 22.31 -21.46
CA SER A 530 26.18 23.72 -21.01
C SER A 530 24.78 24.32 -21.16
N LYS A 531 23.92 23.72 -21.99
CA LYS A 531 22.53 24.15 -22.20
C LYS A 531 21.56 23.67 -21.10
N TYR A 532 22.04 22.92 -20.10
CA TYR A 532 21.27 22.60 -18.91
C TYR A 532 21.10 23.83 -18.02
N VAL A 533 19.83 24.22 -17.77
CA VAL A 533 19.49 25.44 -17.01
C VAL A 533 18.54 25.17 -15.83
N GLY A 534 18.46 23.91 -15.39
CA GLY A 534 17.64 23.51 -14.25
C GLY A 534 16.13 23.47 -14.50
N TRP A 535 15.38 23.03 -13.47
CA TRP A 535 13.96 22.70 -13.58
C TRP A 535 12.99 23.83 -13.16
N GLY A 536 13.50 25.00 -12.77
CA GLY A 536 12.70 26.10 -12.20
C GLY A 536 11.58 26.60 -13.13
N GLY A 537 10.33 26.43 -12.72
CA GLY A 537 9.15 26.84 -13.50
C GLY A 537 8.86 25.97 -14.73
N LEU A 538 9.28 24.69 -14.73
CA LEU A 538 8.94 23.69 -15.75
C LEU A 538 7.76 22.77 -15.38
N SER A 539 7.09 22.96 -14.24
CA SER A 539 5.97 22.11 -13.77
C SER A 539 4.86 21.90 -14.80
N GLU A 540 4.58 22.87 -15.67
CA GLU A 540 3.60 22.80 -16.77
C GLU A 540 4.08 22.01 -18.01
N ALA A 541 5.31 21.49 -18.02
CA ALA A 541 5.95 20.86 -19.17
C ALA A 541 6.43 19.42 -18.91
N PHE A 542 6.10 18.85 -17.75
CA PHE A 542 6.29 17.44 -17.40
C PHE A 542 5.05 16.60 -17.76
#